data_AF-A0A960WN91-F1
#
_entry.id   AF-A0A960WN91-F1
#
_cell.length_a   1.000
_cell.length_b   1.000
_cell.length_c   1.000
_cell.angle_alpha   90.00
_cell.angle_beta   90.00
_cell.angle_gamma   90.00
#
_symmetry.space_group_name_H-M   'P 1'
#
loop_
_entity.id
_entity.type
_entity.pdbx_description
1 polymer ?
#
loop_
_entity_poly.entity_id
_entity_poly.type
_entity_poly.pdbx_seq_one_letter_code
_entity_poly.pdbx_strand_id
1 'polypeptide(L)'
;MSKWRNSSEVALLDFGPAAAGQCRTLEDLEAVVSKAEFAFAFTGLALAKIRDEKLYREAGFKTFEKYCKDRWGFSRKRAYQLIDAASLVGVLSTNVDILPTNESQIRPLVGRSLEEAVEIWKLAIEMAAGAPVTQSLVKKAIKALLGEAPKPERSVGDFLERLLRSCQDLAEYLGDSDLSGLDPGDKSRLISAAREVMKLASKLNLPAGPTASPVRTRKQLIAEAESLRKSLTNPW
;
A
#
# COMPACT_ATOMS: atom_id res chain seq x y z
N MET A 1 -16.40 -13.58 22.64
CA MET A 1 -15.35 -14.61 22.81
C MET A 1 -14.57 -14.69 21.52
N SER A 2 -13.32 -14.23 21.57
CA SER A 2 -12.39 -14.17 20.45
C SER A 2 -11.90 -15.57 20.07
N LYS A 3 -12.09 -15.98 18.82
CA LYS A 3 -11.36 -17.09 18.20
C LYS A 3 -11.26 -16.86 16.69
N TRP A 4 -10.24 -16.12 16.28
CA TRP A 4 -9.62 -16.31 14.96
C TRP A 4 -8.13 -16.46 15.19
N ARG A 5 -7.78 -17.66 15.67
CA ARG A 5 -6.40 -18.10 15.87
C ARG A 5 -6.00 -18.84 14.60
N ASN A 6 -5.08 -18.26 13.84
CA ASN A 6 -4.26 -18.89 12.81
C ASN A 6 -4.99 -19.60 11.65
N SER A 7 -4.88 -19.08 10.42
CA SER A 7 -4.75 -19.92 9.22
C SER A 7 -4.24 -19.09 8.04
N SER A 8 -3.02 -19.40 7.62
CA SER A 8 -2.34 -18.97 6.40
C SER A 8 -2.97 -19.54 5.13
N GLU A 9 -4.29 -19.55 5.04
CA GLU A 9 -5.02 -20.08 3.91
C GLU A 9 -6.11 -19.07 3.56
N VAL A 10 -5.79 -18.23 2.56
CA VAL A 10 -6.72 -17.32 1.93
C VAL A 10 -7.73 -18.18 1.16
N ALA A 11 -8.67 -18.79 1.88
CA ALA A 11 -9.78 -19.52 1.31
C ALA A 11 -10.56 -18.55 0.43
N LEU A 12 -10.41 -18.73 -0.88
CA LEU A 12 -11.19 -18.04 -1.90
C LEU A 12 -12.67 -18.13 -1.51
N LEU A 13 -13.31 -16.98 -1.53
CA LEU A 13 -14.65 -16.71 -1.06
C LEU A 13 -15.68 -17.70 -1.64
N ASP A 14 -16.07 -18.72 -0.88
CA ASP A 14 -17.29 -19.47 -1.17
C ASP A 14 -18.50 -18.66 -0.71
N PHE A 15 -18.90 -17.70 -1.55
CA PHE A 15 -20.23 -17.08 -1.51
C PHE A 15 -21.19 -17.84 -2.45
N GLY A 16 -20.98 -19.14 -2.65
CA GLY A 16 -21.82 -19.97 -3.50
C GLY A 16 -23.31 -19.83 -3.15
N PRO A 17 -24.21 -19.93 -4.14
CA PRO A 17 -25.63 -19.92 -3.86
C PRO A 17 -25.94 -21.01 -2.84
N ALA A 18 -26.65 -20.67 -1.76
CA ALA A 18 -27.13 -21.70 -0.84
C ALA A 18 -27.93 -22.70 -1.68
N ALA A 19 -27.56 -23.98 -1.58
CA ALA A 19 -28.31 -25.05 -2.21
C ALA A 19 -29.78 -24.86 -1.85
N ALA A 20 -30.65 -24.82 -2.87
CA ALA A 20 -32.07 -24.58 -2.68
C ALA A 20 -32.63 -25.59 -1.66
N GLY A 21 -33.07 -25.10 -0.48
CA GLY A 21 -33.64 -25.93 0.58
C GLY A 21 -32.94 -25.88 1.95
N GLN A 22 -31.84 -25.15 2.12
CA GLN A 22 -31.18 -25.04 3.44
C GLN A 22 -31.81 -23.94 4.31
N CYS A 23 -32.41 -24.33 5.43
CA CYS A 23 -32.78 -23.40 6.51
C CYS A 23 -31.47 -22.87 7.12
N ARG A 24 -31.08 -21.64 6.76
CA ARG A 24 -29.91 -20.99 7.35
C ARG A 24 -30.18 -20.72 8.83
N THR A 25 -29.27 -21.15 9.71
CA THR A 25 -29.38 -20.81 11.13
C THR A 25 -29.00 -19.35 11.36
N LEU A 26 -29.26 -18.82 12.56
CA LEU A 26 -28.81 -17.48 12.93
C LEU A 26 -27.28 -17.41 12.84
N GLU A 27 -26.59 -18.44 13.30
CA GLU A 27 -25.13 -18.54 13.27
C GLU A 27 -24.58 -18.49 11.82
N ASP A 28 -25.25 -19.16 10.87
CA ASP A 28 -24.86 -19.13 9.45
C ASP A 28 -24.98 -17.71 8.87
N LEU A 29 -26.05 -16.99 9.22
CA LEU A 29 -26.28 -15.63 8.75
C LEU A 29 -25.33 -14.63 9.41
N GLU A 30 -25.05 -14.79 10.71
CA GLU A 30 -24.07 -13.98 11.43
C GLU A 30 -22.66 -14.18 10.87
N ALA A 31 -22.28 -15.41 10.49
CA ALA A 31 -21.02 -15.67 9.81
C ALA A 31 -20.92 -14.94 8.46
N VAL A 32 -22.02 -14.83 7.70
CA VAL A 32 -22.07 -14.03 6.47
C VAL A 32 -21.89 -12.54 6.78
N VAL A 33 -22.56 -12.03 7.82
CA VAL A 33 -22.41 -10.62 8.24
C VAL A 33 -20.97 -10.32 8.66
N SER A 34 -20.36 -11.17 9.49
CA SER A 34 -18.97 -11.00 9.91
C SER A 34 -17.99 -11.02 8.72
N LYS A 35 -18.22 -11.87 7.72
CA LYS A 35 -17.41 -11.86 6.49
C LYS A 35 -17.65 -10.60 5.65
N ALA A 36 -18.88 -10.11 5.60
CA ALA A 36 -19.25 -8.92 4.84
C ALA A 36 -18.58 -7.65 5.39
N GLU A 37 -18.34 -7.58 6.71
CA GLU A 37 -17.59 -6.46 7.33
C GLU A 37 -16.18 -6.30 6.75
N PHE A 38 -15.53 -7.40 6.37
CA PHE A 38 -14.20 -7.38 5.75
C PHE A 38 -14.22 -7.45 4.22
N ALA A 39 -15.40 -7.44 3.59
CA ALA A 39 -15.55 -7.57 2.14
C ALA A 39 -14.77 -6.51 1.36
N PHE A 40 -14.63 -5.31 1.90
CA PHE A 40 -13.83 -4.26 1.26
C PHE A 40 -12.34 -4.64 1.15
N ALA A 41 -11.78 -5.28 2.19
CA ALA A 41 -10.39 -5.69 2.23
C ALA A 41 -10.15 -6.85 1.26
N PHE A 42 -11.03 -7.85 1.25
CA PHE A 42 -10.97 -8.95 0.27
C PHE A 42 -11.08 -8.44 -1.17
N THR A 43 -12.00 -7.51 -1.43
CA THR A 43 -12.14 -6.86 -2.74
C THR A 43 -10.84 -6.13 -3.12
N GLY A 44 -10.24 -5.40 -2.18
CA GLY A 44 -8.96 -4.73 -2.40
C GLY A 44 -7.81 -5.69 -2.73
N LEU A 45 -7.68 -6.81 -2.01
CA LEU A 45 -6.69 -7.85 -2.29
C LEU A 45 -6.88 -8.47 -3.69
N ALA A 46 -8.13 -8.79 -4.05
CA ALA A 46 -8.45 -9.33 -5.36
C ALA A 46 -8.13 -8.33 -6.48
N LEU A 47 -8.50 -7.06 -6.30
CA LEU A 47 -8.19 -5.98 -7.26
C LEU A 47 -6.67 -5.76 -7.38
N ALA A 48 -5.92 -5.89 -6.29
CA ALA A 48 -4.46 -5.81 -6.32
C ALA A 48 -3.88 -6.94 -7.17
N LYS A 49 -4.30 -8.19 -6.92
CA LYS A 49 -3.88 -9.35 -7.70
C LYS A 49 -4.18 -9.20 -9.19
N ILE A 50 -5.42 -8.83 -9.54
CA ILE A 50 -5.84 -8.58 -10.93
C ILE A 50 -4.98 -7.50 -11.59
N ARG A 51 -4.64 -6.43 -10.86
CA ARG A 51 -3.82 -5.33 -11.37
C ARG A 51 -2.38 -5.77 -11.59
N ASP A 52 -1.77 -6.43 -10.61
CA ASP A 52 -0.35 -6.73 -10.55
C ASP A 52 0.01 -7.85 -11.54
N GLU A 53 -0.85 -8.88 -11.65
CA GLU A 53 -0.73 -9.95 -12.65
C GLU A 53 -1.30 -9.54 -14.03
N LYS A 54 -1.87 -8.34 -14.15
CA LYS A 54 -2.46 -7.80 -15.39
C LYS A 54 -3.57 -8.67 -16.00
N LEU A 55 -4.28 -9.45 -15.18
CA LEU A 55 -5.39 -10.33 -15.61
C LEU A 55 -6.52 -9.58 -16.33
N TYR A 56 -6.66 -8.28 -16.08
CA TYR A 56 -7.59 -7.42 -16.82
C TYR A 56 -7.31 -7.38 -18.34
N ARG A 57 -6.06 -7.65 -18.77
CA ARG A 57 -5.69 -7.73 -20.18
C ARG A 57 -6.23 -8.97 -20.87
N GLU A 58 -6.21 -10.11 -20.18
CA GLU A 58 -6.80 -11.37 -20.66
C GLU A 58 -8.32 -11.21 -20.84
N ALA A 59 -8.96 -10.43 -19.98
CA ALA A 59 -10.36 -10.04 -20.10
C ALA A 59 -10.63 -9.00 -21.21
N GLY A 60 -9.63 -8.62 -22.03
CA GLY A 60 -9.76 -7.73 -23.18
C GLY A 60 -9.62 -6.23 -22.86
N PHE A 61 -9.24 -5.85 -21.63
CA PHE A 61 -9.13 -4.43 -21.26
C PHE A 61 -7.70 -3.92 -21.44
N LYS A 62 -7.57 -2.78 -22.13
CA LYS A 62 -6.27 -2.11 -22.34
C LYS A 62 -5.67 -1.54 -21.05
N THR A 63 -6.51 -1.10 -20.11
CA THR A 63 -6.09 -0.50 -18.85
C THR A 63 -6.93 -1.03 -17.69
N PHE A 64 -6.30 -1.11 -16.51
CA PHE A 64 -6.97 -1.49 -15.26
C PHE A 64 -8.13 -0.54 -14.91
N GLU A 65 -7.99 0.75 -15.24
CA GLU A 65 -9.04 1.75 -15.04
C GLU A 65 -10.30 1.45 -15.84
N LYS A 66 -10.16 1.12 -17.13
CA LYS A 66 -11.30 0.76 -17.97
C LYS A 66 -11.96 -0.53 -17.47
N TYR A 67 -11.15 -1.50 -17.06
CA TYR A 67 -11.64 -2.73 -16.42
C TYR A 67 -12.49 -2.44 -15.19
N CYS A 68 -11.97 -1.65 -14.23
CA CYS A 68 -12.69 -1.32 -13.00
C CYS A 68 -14.00 -0.58 -13.27
N LYS A 69 -14.00 0.35 -14.23
CA LYS A 69 -15.19 1.12 -14.59
C LYS A 69 -16.23 0.24 -15.29
N ASP A 70 -15.83 -0.49 -16.32
CA ASP A 70 -16.77 -1.19 -17.19
C ASP A 70 -17.30 -2.49 -16.56
N ARG A 71 -16.49 -3.20 -15.76
CA ARG A 71 -16.91 -4.45 -15.10
C ARG A 71 -17.59 -4.23 -13.75
N TRP A 72 -17.10 -3.28 -12.96
CA TRP A 72 -17.49 -3.14 -11.55
C TRP A 72 -18.15 -1.78 -11.25
N GLY A 73 -18.22 -0.86 -12.21
CA GLY A 73 -18.75 0.48 -11.97
C GLY A 73 -17.86 1.35 -11.07
N PHE A 74 -16.63 0.92 -10.78
CA PHE A 74 -15.72 1.66 -9.90
C PHE A 74 -14.90 2.67 -10.68
N SER A 75 -14.74 3.86 -10.10
CA SER A 75 -13.68 4.76 -10.55
C SER A 75 -12.30 4.15 -10.23
N ARG A 76 -11.28 4.50 -11.03
CA ARG A 76 -9.89 4.16 -10.74
C ARG A 76 -9.51 4.51 -9.29
N LYS A 77 -9.85 5.73 -8.86
CA LYS A 77 -9.56 6.22 -7.51
C LYS A 77 -10.15 5.29 -6.45
N ARG A 78 -11.40 4.85 -6.62
CA ARG A 78 -12.05 3.93 -5.68
C ARG A 78 -11.35 2.57 -5.63
N ALA A 79 -10.95 2.03 -6.78
CA ALA A 79 -10.22 0.77 -6.84
C ALA A 79 -8.90 0.84 -6.07
N TYR A 80 -8.11 1.90 -6.26
CA TYR A 80 -6.85 2.09 -5.52
C TYR A 80 -7.08 2.32 -4.03
N GLN A 81 -8.14 3.05 -3.62
CA GLN A 81 -8.49 3.18 -2.21
C GLN A 81 -8.77 1.84 -1.54
N LEU A 82 -9.48 0.93 -2.22
CA LEU A 82 -9.74 -0.41 -1.71
C LEU A 82 -8.46 -1.23 -1.59
N ILE A 83 -7.57 -1.14 -2.59
CA ILE A 83 -6.26 -1.80 -2.56
C ILE A 83 -5.42 -1.31 -1.39
N ASP A 84 -5.25 0.02 -1.25
CA ASP A 84 -4.45 0.63 -0.19
C ASP A 84 -5.00 0.26 1.20
N ALA A 85 -6.34 0.26 1.36
CA ALA A 85 -6.99 -0.12 2.60
C ALA A 85 -6.77 -1.60 2.94
N ALA A 86 -6.85 -2.49 1.95
CA ALA A 86 -6.62 -3.91 2.13
C ALA A 86 -5.18 -4.22 2.58
N SER A 87 -4.20 -3.53 2.00
CA SER A 87 -2.79 -3.66 2.42
C SER A 87 -2.60 -3.26 3.89
N LEU A 88 -3.21 -2.16 4.33
CA LEU A 88 -3.15 -1.72 5.72
C LEU A 88 -3.86 -2.69 6.68
N VAL A 89 -5.01 -3.24 6.29
CA VAL A 89 -5.71 -4.26 7.09
C VAL A 89 -4.83 -5.50 7.29
N GLY A 90 -4.13 -5.96 6.26
CA GLY A 90 -3.19 -7.08 6.38
C GLY A 90 -2.05 -6.82 7.37
N VAL A 91 -1.53 -5.59 7.40
CA VAL A 91 -0.50 -5.19 8.38
C VAL A 91 -1.10 -5.13 9.79
N LEU A 92 -2.28 -4.55 9.94
CA LEU A 92 -2.97 -4.45 11.24
C LEU A 92 -3.32 -5.84 11.78
N SER A 93 -3.72 -6.81 10.94
CA SER A 93 -4.05 -8.17 11.39
C SER A 93 -2.92 -8.92 12.07
N THR A 94 -1.67 -8.50 11.83
CA THR A 94 -0.49 -9.10 12.47
C THR A 94 -0.09 -8.35 13.76
N ASN A 95 -0.59 -7.13 13.96
CA ASN A 95 -0.10 -6.21 14.99
C ASN A 95 -1.15 -5.81 16.04
N VAL A 96 -2.44 -6.00 15.77
CA VAL A 96 -3.56 -5.63 16.65
C VAL A 96 -4.69 -6.66 16.59
N ASP A 97 -5.43 -6.80 17.70
CA ASP A 97 -6.55 -7.74 17.79
C ASP A 97 -7.87 -7.17 17.23
N ILE A 98 -8.03 -5.84 17.27
CA ILE A 98 -9.25 -5.17 16.81
C ILE A 98 -8.99 -4.58 15.43
N LEU A 99 -9.62 -5.20 14.43
CA LEU A 99 -9.44 -4.81 13.03
C LEU A 99 -10.46 -3.78 12.56
N PRO A 100 -10.12 -3.01 11.52
CA PRO A 100 -11.04 -2.08 10.88
C PRO A 100 -12.20 -2.84 10.23
N THR A 101 -13.42 -2.41 10.51
CA THR A 101 -14.67 -2.97 9.98
C THR A 101 -15.17 -2.23 8.73
N ASN A 102 -14.56 -1.09 8.38
CA ASN A 102 -14.83 -0.42 7.11
C ASN A 102 -13.62 0.36 6.59
N GLU A 103 -13.57 0.57 5.27
CA GLU A 103 -12.49 1.33 4.63
C GLU A 103 -12.42 2.79 5.09
N SER A 104 -13.54 3.40 5.50
CA SER A 104 -13.54 4.81 5.93
C SER A 104 -12.72 5.03 7.20
N GLN A 105 -12.64 4.05 8.10
CA GLN A 105 -11.75 4.07 9.27
C GLN A 105 -10.27 4.09 8.87
N ILE A 106 -9.91 3.39 7.80
CA ILE A 106 -8.53 3.25 7.33
C ILE A 106 -8.06 4.40 6.44
N ARG A 107 -8.99 5.00 5.69
CA ARG A 107 -8.69 6.10 4.76
C ARG A 107 -7.78 7.21 5.32
N PRO A 108 -7.89 7.66 6.59
CA PRO A 108 -6.99 8.66 7.16
C PRO A 108 -5.54 8.19 7.36
N LEU A 109 -5.30 6.88 7.36
CA LEU A 109 -3.97 6.27 7.51
C LEU A 109 -3.28 6.04 6.17
N VAL A 110 -4.02 6.14 5.05
CA VAL A 110 -3.47 5.90 3.71
C VAL A 110 -2.38 6.93 3.39
N GLY A 111 -1.17 6.43 3.08
CA GLY A 111 0.01 7.24 2.78
C GLY A 111 0.92 7.52 3.96
N ARG A 112 0.59 7.02 5.16
CA ARG A 112 1.48 6.98 6.33
C ARG A 112 2.41 5.77 6.26
N SER A 113 3.47 5.76 7.06
CA SER A 113 4.27 4.54 7.22
C SER A 113 3.45 3.44 7.89
N LEU A 114 3.89 2.19 7.75
CA LEU A 114 3.19 1.05 8.35
C LEU A 114 3.26 1.11 9.87
N GLU A 115 4.41 1.55 10.40
CA GLU A 115 4.67 1.72 11.83
C GLU A 115 3.75 2.80 12.41
N GLU A 116 3.69 3.97 11.78
CA GLU A 116 2.78 5.05 12.18
C GLU A 116 1.32 4.59 12.15
N ALA A 117 0.91 3.88 11.09
CA ALA A 117 -0.47 3.40 10.96
C ALA A 117 -0.85 2.44 12.10
N VAL A 118 0.06 1.54 12.49
CA VAL A 118 -0.14 0.62 13.62
C VAL A 118 -0.25 1.38 14.94
N GLU A 119 0.65 2.33 15.21
CA GLU A 119 0.63 3.12 16.45
C GLU A 119 -0.63 3.98 16.56
N ILE A 120 -1.00 4.68 15.48
CA ILE A 120 -2.21 5.50 15.44
C ILE A 120 -3.44 4.63 15.65
N TRP A 121 -3.48 3.43 15.07
CA TRP A 121 -4.62 2.52 15.23
C TRP A 121 -4.72 1.98 16.66
N LYS A 122 -3.60 1.62 17.30
CA LYS A 122 -3.56 1.25 18.72
C LYS A 122 -4.09 2.36 19.61
N LEU A 123 -3.62 3.59 19.40
CA LEU A 123 -4.12 4.75 20.13
C LEU A 123 -5.62 4.97 19.88
N ALA A 124 -6.09 4.79 18.64
CA ALA A 124 -7.52 4.92 18.32
C ALA A 124 -8.39 3.87 19.04
N ILE A 125 -7.88 2.64 19.21
CA ILE A 125 -8.53 1.58 20.01
C ILE A 125 -8.60 1.99 21.48
N GLU A 126 -7.49 2.46 22.06
CA GLU A 126 -7.45 2.93 23.45
C GLU A 126 -8.44 4.09 23.68
N MET A 127 -8.44 5.08 22.79
CA MET A 127 -9.36 6.21 22.82
C MET A 127 -10.83 5.81 22.65
N ALA A 128 -11.10 4.68 21.99
CA ALA A 128 -12.45 4.19 21.82
C ALA A 128 -13.01 3.57 23.12
N ALA A 129 -12.14 3.16 24.07
CA ALA A 129 -12.52 2.64 25.38
C ALA A 129 -13.61 1.55 25.32
N GLY A 130 -13.50 0.63 24.35
CA GLY A 130 -14.45 -0.46 24.13
C GLY A 130 -15.61 -0.13 23.17
N ALA A 131 -15.76 1.13 22.75
CA ALA A 131 -16.66 1.49 21.66
C ALA A 131 -16.04 1.14 20.28
N PRO A 132 -16.85 1.08 19.20
CA PRO A 132 -16.31 0.91 17.85
C PRO A 132 -15.37 2.05 17.45
N VAL A 133 -14.21 1.70 16.89
CA VAL A 133 -13.28 2.70 16.35
C VAL A 133 -13.93 3.40 15.17
N THR A 134 -14.11 4.72 15.25
CA THR A 134 -14.69 5.52 14.16
C THR A 134 -13.60 6.28 13.40
N GLN A 135 -13.89 6.70 12.17
CA GLN A 135 -12.98 7.56 11.41
C GLN A 135 -12.60 8.84 12.18
N SER A 136 -13.54 9.41 12.95
CA SER A 136 -13.29 10.59 13.79
C SER A 136 -12.26 10.29 14.88
N LEU A 137 -12.36 9.13 15.54
CA LEU A 137 -11.39 8.69 16.53
C LEU A 137 -10.00 8.49 15.92
N VAL A 138 -9.92 7.86 14.74
CA VAL A 138 -8.65 7.71 14.02
C VAL A 138 -8.03 9.08 13.70
N LYS A 139 -8.83 10.05 13.24
CA LYS A 139 -8.35 11.43 13.02
C LYS A 139 -7.89 12.12 14.30
N LYS A 140 -8.58 11.89 15.42
CA LYS A 140 -8.16 12.40 16.74
C LYS A 140 -6.86 11.76 17.19
N ALA A 141 -6.69 10.45 17.02
CA ALA A 141 -5.46 9.71 17.32
C ALA A 141 -4.29 10.23 16.47
N ILE A 142 -4.52 10.47 15.17
CA ILE A 142 -3.54 11.15 14.30
C ILE A 142 -3.12 12.49 14.90
N LYS A 143 -4.09 13.33 15.28
CA LYS A 143 -3.82 14.66 15.85
C LYS A 143 -3.09 14.57 17.19
N ALA A 144 -3.41 13.58 18.02
CA ALA A 144 -2.80 13.40 19.33
C ALA A 144 -1.35 12.91 19.23
N LEU A 145 -1.07 11.98 18.30
CA LEU A 145 0.25 11.35 18.16
C LEU A 145 1.24 12.22 17.38
N LEU A 146 0.75 13.02 16.42
CA LEU A 146 1.59 13.81 15.51
C LEU A 146 1.41 15.34 15.67
N GLY A 147 0.55 15.80 16.58
CA GLY A 147 0.19 17.23 16.73
C GLY A 147 -0.62 17.78 15.54
N GLU A 148 -0.76 19.11 15.44
CA GLU A 148 -1.22 19.80 14.22
C GLU A 148 -0.13 19.86 13.14
N ALA A 149 0.66 18.79 13.00
CA ALA A 149 1.58 18.69 11.88
C ALA A 149 0.77 18.75 10.57
N PRO A 150 1.20 19.56 9.59
CA PRO A 150 0.55 19.58 8.30
C PRO A 150 0.48 18.15 7.78
N LYS A 151 -0.66 17.79 7.16
CA LYS A 151 -0.83 16.56 6.37
C LYS A 151 0.50 16.31 5.65
N PRO A 152 1.08 15.09 5.67
CA PRO A 152 2.26 14.83 4.85
C PRO A 152 1.82 15.09 3.41
N GLU A 153 2.08 16.29 2.92
CA GLU A 153 2.10 16.57 1.51
C GLU A 153 3.13 15.59 1.02
N ARG A 154 2.68 14.57 0.27
CA ARG A 154 3.58 13.65 -0.41
C ARG A 154 4.56 14.52 -1.16
N SER A 155 5.72 14.74 -0.55
CA SER A 155 6.62 15.74 -1.06
C SER A 155 7.22 15.09 -2.30
N VAL A 156 7.58 15.90 -3.29
CA VAL A 156 8.32 15.34 -4.42
C VAL A 156 9.63 14.71 -3.91
N GLY A 157 10.15 15.16 -2.75
CA GLY A 157 11.23 14.51 -2.01
C GLY A 157 10.90 13.07 -1.59
N ASP A 158 9.76 12.81 -0.94
CA ASP A 158 9.36 11.48 -0.49
C ASP A 158 9.18 10.51 -1.67
N PHE A 159 8.64 11.02 -2.78
CA PHE A 159 8.52 10.25 -4.01
C PHE A 159 9.91 9.89 -4.59
N LEU A 160 10.86 10.83 -4.54
CA LEU A 160 12.23 10.62 -5.03
C LEU A 160 13.01 9.66 -4.15
N GLU A 161 12.89 9.77 -2.83
CA GLU A 161 13.52 8.83 -1.90
C GLU A 161 12.97 7.42 -2.08
N ARG A 162 11.65 7.28 -2.25
CA ARG A 162 11.03 5.98 -2.49
C ARG A 162 11.42 5.39 -3.84
N LEU A 163 11.53 6.22 -4.88
CA LEU A 163 11.98 5.80 -6.21
C LEU A 163 13.46 5.39 -6.18
N LEU A 164 14.31 6.16 -5.49
CA LEU A 164 15.72 5.84 -5.33
C LEU A 164 15.92 4.55 -4.53
N ARG A 165 15.21 4.38 -3.41
CA ARG A 165 15.23 3.16 -2.61
C ARG A 165 14.77 1.95 -3.42
N SER A 166 13.70 2.09 -4.22
CA SER A 166 13.28 1.02 -5.13
C SER A 166 14.34 0.67 -6.19
N CYS A 167 15.11 1.65 -6.67
CA CYS A 167 16.25 1.38 -7.57
C CYS A 167 17.40 0.67 -6.83
N GLN A 168 17.65 1.01 -5.57
CA GLN A 168 18.69 0.43 -4.73
C GLN A 168 18.35 -1.00 -4.32
N ASP A 169 17.15 -1.24 -3.79
CA ASP A 169 16.66 -2.56 -3.40
C ASP A 169 16.66 -3.51 -4.61
N LEU A 170 16.32 -3.00 -5.81
CA LEU A 170 16.43 -3.80 -7.03
C LEU A 170 17.89 -4.05 -7.39
N ALA A 171 18.78 -3.05 -7.31
CA ALA A 171 20.20 -3.24 -7.56
C ALA A 171 20.88 -4.20 -6.55
N GLU A 172 20.44 -4.22 -5.30
CA GLU A 172 20.92 -5.10 -4.22
C GLU A 172 20.36 -6.51 -4.35
N TYR A 173 19.07 -6.66 -4.68
CA TYR A 173 18.46 -7.94 -5.07
C TYR A 173 19.14 -8.54 -6.30
N LEU A 174 19.62 -7.69 -7.21
CA LEU A 174 20.42 -8.06 -8.39
C LEU A 174 21.93 -8.16 -8.08
N GLY A 175 22.35 -7.79 -6.87
CA GLY A 175 23.73 -7.83 -6.38
C GLY A 175 24.15 -9.18 -5.81
N ASP A 176 23.20 -10.07 -5.52
CA ASP A 176 23.45 -11.50 -5.29
C ASP A 176 23.60 -12.29 -6.61
N SER A 177 23.47 -11.63 -7.77
CA SER A 177 23.60 -12.26 -9.09
C SER A 177 24.02 -11.24 -10.16
N ASP A 178 25.32 -10.95 -10.22
CA ASP A 178 26.05 -10.31 -11.32
C ASP A 178 25.23 -9.46 -12.33
N LEU A 179 25.34 -8.12 -12.22
CA LEU A 179 24.69 -7.13 -13.09
C LEU A 179 25.03 -7.29 -14.60
N SER A 180 26.05 -8.08 -14.94
CA SER A 180 26.38 -8.44 -16.31
C SER A 180 25.22 -9.18 -17.01
N GLY A 181 24.50 -10.05 -16.30
CA GLY A 181 23.47 -10.97 -16.82
C GLY A 181 22.04 -10.41 -16.95
N LEU A 182 21.84 -9.14 -16.62
CA LEU A 182 20.54 -8.48 -16.74
C LEU A 182 20.06 -8.37 -18.19
N ASP A 183 18.78 -8.68 -18.43
CA ASP A 183 18.14 -8.44 -19.73
C ASP A 183 18.22 -6.95 -20.11
N PRO A 184 18.50 -6.61 -21.38
CA PRO A 184 18.60 -5.23 -21.84
C PRO A 184 17.37 -4.36 -21.52
N GLY A 185 16.17 -4.95 -21.42
CA GLY A 185 14.94 -4.27 -21.07
C GLY A 185 14.93 -3.79 -19.62
N ASP A 186 15.44 -4.59 -18.68
CA ASP A 186 15.47 -4.25 -17.26
C ASP A 186 16.62 -3.29 -16.93
N LYS A 187 17.78 -3.42 -17.59
CA LYS A 187 18.85 -2.39 -17.55
C LYS A 187 18.31 -1.03 -18.01
N SER A 188 17.55 -1.01 -19.11
CA SER A 188 16.96 0.22 -19.66
C SER A 188 15.95 0.88 -18.71
N ARG A 189 15.10 0.07 -18.04
CA ARG A 189 14.14 0.58 -17.04
C ARG A 189 14.84 1.19 -15.83
N LEU A 190 15.86 0.54 -15.30
CA LEU A 190 16.66 1.04 -14.19
C LEU A 190 17.40 2.34 -14.53
N ILE A 191 18.03 2.39 -15.71
CA ILE A 191 18.69 3.61 -16.21
C ILE A 191 17.68 4.74 -16.39
N SER A 192 16.48 4.44 -16.90
CA SER A 192 15.43 5.44 -17.08
C SER A 192 14.90 5.95 -15.74
N ALA A 193 14.73 5.09 -14.74
CA ALA A 193 14.30 5.47 -13.40
C ALA A 193 15.34 6.36 -12.71
N ALA A 194 16.63 5.99 -12.78
CA ALA A 194 17.73 6.80 -12.24
C ALA A 194 17.82 8.18 -12.90
N ARG A 195 17.58 8.27 -14.22
CA ARG A 195 17.50 9.56 -14.95
C ARG A 195 16.35 10.43 -14.47
N GLU A 196 15.19 9.84 -14.23
CA GLU A 196 14.03 10.62 -13.76
C GLU A 196 14.25 11.13 -12.33
N VAL A 197 14.92 10.35 -11.46
CA VAL A 197 15.35 10.82 -10.13
C VAL A 197 16.23 12.07 -10.25
N MET A 198 17.26 12.05 -11.11
CA MET A 198 18.16 13.21 -11.31
C MET A 198 17.42 14.44 -11.89
N LYS A 199 16.57 14.22 -12.90
CA LYS A 199 15.80 15.28 -13.55
C LYS A 199 14.80 15.95 -12.60
N LEU A 200 14.18 15.18 -11.71
CA LEU A 200 13.25 15.71 -10.72
C LEU A 200 14.00 16.38 -9.56
N ALA A 201 15.07 15.76 -9.04
CA ALA A 201 15.91 16.34 -7.99
C ALA A 201 16.61 17.64 -8.41
N SER A 202 16.96 17.78 -9.70
CA SER A 202 17.54 19.02 -10.23
C SER A 202 16.54 20.18 -10.34
N LYS A 203 15.24 19.91 -10.50
CA LYS A 203 14.19 20.93 -10.59
C LYS A 203 13.61 21.38 -9.25
N LEU A 204 13.91 20.66 -8.17
CA LEU A 204 13.43 20.97 -6.83
C LEU A 204 14.38 21.91 -6.09
N ASN A 205 13.83 22.95 -5.47
CA ASN A 205 14.52 23.75 -4.47
C ASN A 205 14.31 23.12 -3.09
N LEU A 206 14.94 21.96 -2.86
CA LEU A 206 14.93 21.30 -1.55
C LEU A 206 15.73 22.17 -0.55
N PRO A 207 15.22 22.41 0.68
CA PRO A 207 15.91 23.23 1.66
C PRO A 207 17.30 22.67 1.95
N ALA A 208 18.31 23.54 1.88
CA ALA A 208 19.69 23.20 2.21
C ALA A 208 19.85 23.21 3.73
N GLY A 209 19.82 22.04 4.36
CA GLY A 209 20.22 21.88 5.75
C GLY A 209 19.09 21.91 6.79
N PRO A 210 19.44 21.70 8.07
CA PRO A 210 19.07 20.50 8.82
C PRO A 210 17.80 20.75 9.64
N THR A 211 16.70 20.13 9.25
CA THR A 211 15.51 20.02 10.12
C THR A 211 15.01 18.59 10.10
N ALA A 212 15.46 17.84 11.12
CA ALA A 212 14.79 16.69 11.73
C ALA A 212 13.99 15.73 10.83
N SER A 213 14.69 15.01 9.96
CA SER A 213 14.42 13.62 9.55
C SER A 213 15.62 13.13 8.73
N PRO A 214 15.86 11.81 8.55
CA PRO A 214 16.99 11.28 7.78
C PRO A 214 16.77 11.46 6.27
N VAL A 215 16.38 12.66 5.84
CA VAL A 215 16.08 13.01 4.45
C VAL A 215 17.40 13.33 3.77
N ARG A 216 17.74 12.55 2.73
CA ARG A 216 18.98 12.76 1.96
C ARG A 216 18.91 14.14 1.29
N THR A 217 19.99 14.92 1.39
CA THR A 217 20.06 16.23 0.74
C THR A 217 19.97 16.10 -0.79
N ARG A 218 19.53 17.16 -1.48
CA ARG A 218 19.50 17.23 -2.95
C ARG A 218 20.80 16.76 -3.60
N LYS A 219 21.95 17.15 -3.03
CA LYS A 219 23.28 16.75 -3.52
C LYS A 219 23.52 15.25 -3.38
N GLN A 220 23.10 14.64 -2.27
CA GLN A 220 23.24 13.20 -2.02
C GLN A 220 22.37 12.38 -2.97
N LEU A 221 21.10 12.76 -3.16
CA LEU A 221 20.18 12.06 -4.08
C LEU A 221 20.70 12.06 -5.53
N ILE A 222 21.23 13.19 -6.00
CA ILE A 222 21.80 13.30 -7.35
C ILE A 222 23.06 12.44 -7.48
N ALA A 223 23.99 12.53 -6.52
CA ALA A 223 25.24 11.79 -6.55
C ALA A 223 25.02 10.26 -6.58
N GLU A 224 24.03 9.78 -5.82
CA GLU A 224 23.73 8.35 -5.70
C GLU A 224 23.00 7.81 -6.93
N ALA A 225 22.04 8.57 -7.47
CA ALA A 225 21.40 8.23 -8.74
C ALA A 225 22.41 8.22 -9.93
N GLU A 226 23.39 9.12 -9.91
CA GLU A 226 24.50 9.12 -10.89
C GLU A 226 25.40 7.89 -10.73
N SER A 227 25.74 7.52 -9.49
CA SER A 227 26.53 6.32 -9.19
C SER A 227 25.85 5.05 -9.72
N LEU A 228 24.57 4.87 -9.40
CA LEU A 228 23.75 3.76 -9.91
C LEU A 228 23.66 3.75 -11.43
N ARG A 229 23.45 4.92 -12.07
CA ARG A 229 23.42 4.99 -13.53
C ARG A 229 24.76 4.56 -14.14
N LYS A 230 25.89 4.99 -13.55
CA LYS A 230 27.23 4.65 -14.06
C LYS A 230 27.50 3.15 -13.95
N SER A 231 27.19 2.53 -12.81
CA SER A 231 27.33 1.07 -12.64
C SER A 231 26.46 0.26 -13.59
N LEU A 232 25.27 0.77 -13.94
CA LEU A 232 24.36 0.14 -14.91
C LEU A 232 24.76 0.36 -16.38
N THR A 233 25.52 1.41 -16.69
CA THR A 233 25.91 1.75 -18.06
C THR A 233 27.26 1.10 -18.42
N ASN A 234 28.20 1.05 -17.47
CA ASN A 234 29.50 0.43 -17.63
C ASN A 234 29.70 -0.57 -16.47
N PRO A 235 29.32 -1.85 -16.63
CA PRO A 235 29.92 -2.89 -15.81
C PRO A 235 31.41 -2.92 -16.17
N TRP A 236 32.28 -3.06 -15.17
CA TRP A 236 33.73 -3.15 -15.39
C TRP A 236 34.10 -4.15 -16.49
#